data_AF-A0A0W1DHX0-F1
#
_entry.id   AF-A0A0W1DHX0-F1
#
_cell.length_a   1.000
_cell.length_b   1.000
_cell.length_c   1.000
_cell.angle_alpha   90.00
_cell.angle_beta   90.00
_cell.angle_gamma   90.00
#
_symmetry.space_group_name_H-M   'P 1'
#
loop_
_entity.id
_entity.type
_entity.pdbx_description
1 polymer ?
#
loop_
_entity_poly.entity_id
_entity_poly.type
_entity_poly.pdbx_seq_one_letter_code
_entity_poly.pdbx_strand_id
1 'polypeptide(L)'
;MTKNILRSAIAAVVGILVAFGLIWLAQYAGSEISPDVYDPESGEILIPVGSTIALIAGWFIGTFAGGWLAMRVSAGTGAGWVVAGSVMGAALYRAVTLADTWWIMALGVAVPLVAVWLAQRAASVVTD
;
A
#
# COMPACT_ATOMS: atom_id res chain seq x y z
N MET A 1 14.94 25.30 8.79
CA MET A 1 14.80 24.40 7.63
C MET A 1 14.98 22.93 8.02
N THR A 2 16.10 22.54 8.63
CA THR A 2 16.43 21.15 9.00
C THR A 2 15.40 20.48 9.93
N LYS A 3 14.84 21.21 10.89
CA LYS A 3 13.81 20.70 11.82
C LYS A 3 12.52 20.28 11.10
N ASN A 4 12.17 20.94 10.00
CA ASN A 4 10.98 20.63 9.19
C ASN A 4 11.21 19.41 8.28
N ILE A 5 12.44 19.27 7.76
CA ILE A 5 12.84 18.10 6.96
C ILE A 5 12.87 16.85 7.84
N LEU A 6 13.50 16.92 9.02
CA LEU A 6 13.56 15.79 9.95
C LEU A 6 12.16 15.34 10.39
N ARG A 7 11.28 16.30 10.70
CA ARG A 7 9.87 16.01 11.02
C ARG A 7 9.16 15.30 9.87
N SER A 8 9.37 15.75 8.63
CA SER A 8 8.76 15.14 7.45
C SER A 8 9.30 13.73 7.17
N ALA A 9 10.60 13.51 7.38
CA ALA A 9 11.21 12.20 7.23
C ALA A 9 10.67 11.20 8.28
N ILE A 10 10.61 11.61 9.54
CA ILE A 10 10.04 10.78 10.61
C ILE A 10 8.55 10.48 10.33
N ALA A 11 7.79 11.49 9.90
CA ALA A 11 6.39 11.31 9.52
C ALA A 11 6.21 10.30 8.38
N ALA A 12 7.07 10.35 7.36
CA ALA A 12 7.07 9.37 6.27
C ALA A 12 7.38 7.96 6.77
N VAL A 13 8.40 7.80 7.63
CA VAL A 13 8.75 6.49 8.23
C VAL A 13 7.57 5.92 9.03
N VAL A 14 6.96 6.74 9.89
CA VAL A 14 5.77 6.31 10.65
C VAL A 14 4.62 5.95 9.73
N GLY A 15 4.37 6.74 8.68
CA GLY A 15 3.35 6.45 7.68
C GLY A 15 3.61 5.14 6.93
N ILE A 16 4.86 4.85 6.58
CA ILE A 16 5.28 3.59 5.97
C ILE A 16 4.99 2.42 6.93
N LEU A 17 5.39 2.51 8.19
CA LEU A 17 5.14 1.45 9.17
C LEU A 17 3.64 1.15 9.31
N VAL A 18 2.81 2.20 9.36
CA VAL A 18 1.34 2.04 9.40
C VAL A 18 0.81 1.42 8.11
N ALA A 19 1.27 1.89 6.95
CA ALA A 19 0.84 1.37 5.66
C ALA A 19 1.15 -0.12 5.52
N PHE A 20 2.38 -0.54 5.80
CA PHE A 20 2.80 -1.93 5.71
C PHE A 20 2.17 -2.81 6.79
N GLY A 21 1.94 -2.29 8.00
CA GLY A 21 1.19 -3.00 9.02
C GLY A 21 -0.25 -3.31 8.58
N LEU A 22 -0.94 -2.34 7.96
CA LEU A 22 -2.30 -2.53 7.44
C LEU A 22 -2.34 -3.46 6.23
N ILE A 23 -1.38 -3.34 5.31
CA ILE A 23 -1.24 -4.26 4.18
C ILE A 23 -1.02 -5.68 4.70
N TRP A 24 -0.12 -5.86 5.67
CA TRP A 24 0.15 -7.17 6.26
C TRP A 24 -1.10 -7.77 6.91
N LEU A 25 -1.86 -6.99 7.67
CA LEU A 25 -3.14 -7.44 8.25
C LEU A 25 -4.15 -7.86 7.19
N ALA A 26 -4.30 -7.06 6.12
CA ALA A 26 -5.21 -7.39 5.03
C ALA A 26 -4.80 -8.70 4.34
N GLN A 27 -3.51 -8.88 4.09
CA GLN A 27 -2.98 -10.10 3.50
C GLN A 27 -3.16 -11.33 4.38
N TYR A 28 -2.88 -11.19 5.67
CA TYR A 28 -3.08 -12.26 6.65
C TYR A 28 -4.55 -12.69 6.68
N ALA A 29 -5.48 -11.73 6.75
CA ALA A 29 -6.91 -12.02 6.68
C ALA A 29 -7.30 -12.69 5.35
N GLY A 30 -6.73 -12.24 4.23
CA GLY A 30 -6.93 -12.85 2.92
C GLY A 30 -6.50 -14.32 2.86
N SER A 31 -5.29 -14.62 3.36
CA SER A 31 -4.75 -15.97 3.35
C SER A 31 -5.51 -16.94 4.24
N GLU A 32 -6.04 -16.50 5.39
CA GLU A 32 -6.82 -17.39 6.26
C GLU A 32 -8.24 -17.65 5.73
N ILE A 33 -8.84 -16.68 5.05
CA ILE A 33 -10.17 -16.86 4.44
C ILE A 33 -10.07 -17.67 3.14
N SER A 34 -9.00 -17.46 2.37
CA SER A 34 -8.83 -17.99 1.03
C SER A 34 -7.38 -18.48 0.81
N PRO A 35 -7.01 -19.60 1.43
CA PRO A 35 -5.64 -20.11 1.40
C PRO A 35 -5.23 -20.60 0.01
N ASP A 36 -3.95 -20.43 -0.31
CA ASP A 36 -3.37 -20.87 -1.57
C ASP A 36 -3.47 -22.39 -1.71
N VAL A 37 -3.82 -22.86 -2.92
CA VAL A 37 -3.98 -24.28 -3.21
C VAL A 37 -2.94 -24.68 -4.25
N TYR A 38 -2.15 -25.70 -3.91
CA TYR A 38 -1.24 -26.31 -4.86
C TYR A 38 -2.03 -27.20 -5.81
N ASP A 39 -1.89 -26.97 -7.11
CA ASP A 39 -2.48 -27.82 -8.14
C ASP A 39 -1.45 -28.88 -8.60
N PRO A 40 -1.67 -30.17 -8.29
CA PRO A 40 -0.75 -31.24 -8.67
C PRO A 40 -0.68 -31.48 -10.19
N GLU A 41 -1.69 -31.07 -10.97
CA GLU A 41 -1.73 -31.31 -12.41
C GLU A 41 -0.90 -30.29 -13.20
N SER A 42 -0.97 -29.02 -12.84
CA SER A 42 -0.18 -27.93 -13.44
C SER A 42 1.17 -27.72 -12.76
N GLY A 43 1.31 -28.15 -11.50
CA GLY A 43 2.48 -27.86 -10.66
C GLY A 43 2.53 -26.41 -10.17
N GLU A 44 1.45 -25.65 -10.36
CA GLU A 44 1.36 -24.24 -10.00
C GLU A 44 0.69 -24.02 -8.63
N ILE A 45 1.01 -22.88 -8.02
CA ILE A 45 0.29 -22.40 -6.84
C ILE A 45 -0.85 -21.51 -7.34
N LEU A 46 -2.09 -21.98 -7.19
CA LEU A 46 -3.27 -21.20 -7.54
C LEU A 46 -3.53 -20.19 -6.43
N ILE A 47 -3.31 -18.91 -6.75
CA ILE A 47 -3.63 -17.80 -5.85
C ILE A 47 -5.14 -17.52 -5.92
N PRO A 48 -5.89 -17.69 -4.82
CA PRO A 48 -7.32 -17.47 -4.84
C PRO A 48 -7.72 -16.01 -5.06
N VAL A 49 -8.92 -15.82 -5.61
CA VAL A 49 -9.50 -14.49 -5.84
C VAL A 49 -9.64 -13.71 -4.52
N GLY A 50 -9.99 -14.38 -3.42
CA GLY A 50 -10.13 -13.75 -2.10
C GLY A 50 -8.84 -13.08 -1.62
N SER A 51 -7.71 -13.80 -1.69
CA SER A 51 -6.38 -13.28 -1.33
C SER A 51 -5.94 -12.13 -2.24
N THR A 52 -6.32 -12.20 -3.52
CA THR A 52 -6.07 -11.11 -4.47
C THR A 52 -6.86 -9.84 -4.13
N ILE A 53 -8.15 -9.96 -3.79
CA ILE A 53 -8.99 -8.82 -3.37
C ILE A 53 -8.42 -8.22 -2.08
N ALA A 54 -8.05 -9.06 -1.12
CA ALA A 54 -7.46 -8.61 0.14
C ALA A 54 -6.14 -7.86 -0.06
N LEU A 55 -5.31 -8.30 -1.01
CA LEU A 55 -4.10 -7.60 -1.42
C LEU A 55 -4.40 -6.19 -1.96
N ILE A 56 -5.32 -6.10 -2.92
CA ILE A 56 -5.69 -4.81 -3.55
C ILE A 56 -6.30 -3.86 -2.51
N ALA A 57 -7.20 -4.36 -1.67
CA ALA A 57 -7.79 -3.59 -0.59
C ALA A 57 -6.72 -3.13 0.42
N GLY A 58 -5.79 -4.01 0.77
CA GLY A 58 -4.64 -3.70 1.64
C GLY A 58 -3.79 -2.57 1.08
N TRP A 59 -3.46 -2.60 -0.22
CA TRP A 59 -2.71 -1.52 -0.87
C TRP A 59 -3.43 -0.17 -0.77
N PHE A 60 -4.74 -0.17 -1.01
CA PHE A 60 -5.54 1.04 -0.91
C PHE A 60 -5.56 1.58 0.54
N ILE A 61 -6.00 0.74 1.49
CA ILE A 61 -6.18 1.12 2.89
C ILE A 61 -4.86 1.53 3.52
N GLY A 62 -3.80 0.74 3.31
CA GLY A 62 -2.47 1.02 3.84
C GLY A 62 -1.90 2.32 3.29
N THR A 63 -1.95 2.53 1.97
CA THR A 63 -1.44 3.76 1.35
C THR A 63 -2.25 4.98 1.80
N PHE A 64 -3.58 4.86 1.85
CA PHE A 64 -4.45 5.95 2.27
C PHE A 64 -4.17 6.34 3.72
N ALA A 65 -4.23 5.38 4.66
CA ALA A 65 -4.09 5.65 6.08
C ALA A 65 -2.66 6.11 6.45
N GLY A 66 -1.65 5.40 5.94
CA GLY A 66 -0.24 5.75 6.17
C GLY A 66 0.12 7.10 5.54
N GLY A 67 -0.34 7.34 4.30
CA GLY A 67 -0.14 8.59 3.59
C GLY A 67 -0.83 9.77 4.28
N TRP A 68 -2.10 9.62 4.66
CA TRP A 68 -2.87 10.63 5.38
C TRP A 68 -2.20 10.98 6.72
N LEU A 69 -1.82 9.97 7.51
CA LEU A 69 -1.12 10.17 8.79
C LEU A 69 0.20 10.92 8.59
N ALA A 70 1.02 10.50 7.62
CA ALA A 70 2.29 11.16 7.32
C ALA A 70 2.09 12.63 6.92
N MET A 71 1.05 12.95 6.14
CA MET A 71 0.75 14.33 5.77
C MET A 71 0.33 15.18 6.98
N ARG A 72 -0.48 14.62 7.89
CA ARG A 72 -0.90 15.29 9.13
C ARG A 72 0.27 15.57 10.07
N VAL A 73 1.15 14.58 10.25
CA VAL A 73 2.30 14.72 11.16
C VAL A 73 3.35 15.66 10.57
N SER A 74 3.58 15.64 9.26
CA SER A 74 4.55 16.52 8.59
C SER A 74 4.06 17.94 8.33
N ALA A 75 2.74 18.19 8.37
CA ALA A 75 2.11 19.44 7.94
C ALA A 75 2.43 19.77 6.47
N GLY A 76 2.52 18.76 5.61
CA GLY A 76 2.76 18.89 4.17
C GLY A 76 2.38 17.64 3.40
N THR A 77 2.28 17.72 2.07
CA THR A 77 1.82 16.60 1.24
C THR A 77 2.93 15.61 0.89
N GLY A 78 4.18 16.07 0.84
CA GLY A 78 5.33 15.28 0.35
C GLY A 78 5.56 13.97 1.11
N ALA A 79 5.38 13.96 2.43
CA ALA A 79 5.58 12.75 3.23
C ALA A 79 4.61 11.63 2.86
N GLY A 80 3.35 11.95 2.51
CA GLY A 80 2.39 10.95 2.08
C GLY A 80 2.70 10.37 0.69
N TRP A 81 3.27 11.17 -0.22
CA TRP A 81 3.76 10.69 -1.51
C TRP A 81 4.96 9.74 -1.37
N VAL A 82 5.81 9.93 -0.35
CA VAL A 82 6.87 8.98 -0.02
C VAL A 82 6.28 7.64 0.41
N VAL A 83 5.25 7.63 1.27
CA VAL A 83 4.55 6.40 1.67
C VAL A 83 3.99 5.68 0.44
N ALA A 84 3.30 6.40 -0.45
CA ALA A 84 2.75 5.84 -1.67
C ALA A 84 3.83 5.22 -2.57
N GLY A 85 4.95 5.93 -2.77
CA GLY A 85 6.09 5.42 -3.52
C GLY A 85 6.69 4.14 -2.92
N SER A 86 6.77 4.04 -1.59
CA SER A 86 7.21 2.82 -0.91
C SER A 86 6.25 1.65 -1.13
N VAL A 87 4.94 1.88 -1.06
CA VAL A 87 3.93 0.83 -1.30
C VAL A 87 3.97 0.38 -2.77
N MET A 88 4.07 1.31 -3.72
CA MET A 88 4.22 0.98 -5.15
C MET A 88 5.48 0.15 -5.41
N GLY A 89 6.61 0.54 -4.83
CA GLY A 89 7.86 -0.20 -4.96
C GLY A 89 7.73 -1.64 -4.46
N ALA A 90 7.08 -1.83 -3.30
CA ALA A 90 6.82 -3.17 -2.77
C ALA A 90 5.81 -3.97 -3.61
N ALA A 91 4.76 -3.31 -4.11
CA ALA A 91 3.76 -3.93 -4.98
C ALA A 91 4.39 -4.41 -6.29
N LEU A 92 5.23 -3.57 -6.92
CA LEU A 92 5.96 -3.91 -8.13
C LEU A 92 7.00 -5.01 -7.88
N TYR A 93 7.77 -4.93 -6.79
CA TYR A 93 8.74 -5.96 -6.42
C TYR A 93 8.08 -7.34 -6.36
N ARG A 94 6.91 -7.42 -5.73
CA ARG A 94 6.13 -8.66 -5.68
C ARG A 94 5.52 -9.04 -7.02
N ALA A 95 4.99 -8.08 -7.77
CA ALA A 95 4.33 -8.37 -9.03
C ALA A 95 5.29 -8.92 -10.10
N VAL A 96 6.55 -8.48 -10.10
CA VAL A 96 7.60 -8.97 -11.03
C VAL A 96 7.94 -10.44 -10.80
N THR A 97 7.72 -10.97 -9.60
CA THR A 97 7.94 -12.40 -9.33
C THR A 97 6.77 -13.27 -9.77
N LEU A 98 5.62 -12.69 -10.14
CA LEU A 98 4.51 -13.40 -10.78
C LEU A 98 4.63 -13.20 -12.30
N ALA A 99 5.32 -14.14 -12.95
CA ALA A 99 5.40 -14.18 -14.40
C ALA A 99 3.97 -14.12 -14.98
N ASP A 100 3.75 -13.24 -15.97
CA ASP A 100 2.50 -13.05 -16.73
C ASP A 100 1.36 -12.21 -16.10
N THR A 101 1.56 -11.61 -14.91
CA THR A 101 0.49 -10.84 -14.24
C THR A 101 0.65 -9.32 -14.39
N TRP A 102 0.81 -8.81 -15.61
CA TRP A 102 1.02 -7.38 -15.91
C TRP A 102 -0.08 -6.46 -15.31
N TRP A 103 -1.31 -6.97 -15.22
CA TRP A 103 -2.44 -6.24 -14.65
C TRP A 103 -2.28 -6.02 -13.13
N ILE A 104 -1.63 -6.95 -12.41
CA ILE A 104 -1.26 -6.76 -11.00
C ILE A 104 -0.20 -5.68 -10.86
N MET A 105 0.76 -5.58 -11.79
CA MET A 105 1.73 -4.47 -11.80
C MET A 105 1.01 -3.13 -11.99
N ALA A 106 0.08 -3.06 -12.96
CA ALA A 106 -0.71 -1.86 -13.22
C ALA A 106 -1.54 -1.46 -11.98
N LEU A 107 -2.20 -2.40 -11.31
CA LEU A 107 -2.94 -2.15 -10.09
C LEU A 107 -2.03 -1.77 -8.91
N GLY A 108 -0.87 -2.40 -8.79
CA GLY A 108 0.15 -2.10 -7.78
C GLY A 108 0.67 -0.66 -7.86
N VAL A 109 0.52 -0.03 -9.01
CA VAL A 109 0.77 1.41 -9.20
C VAL A 109 -0.52 2.20 -9.05
N ALA A 110 -1.57 1.89 -9.81
CA ALA A 110 -2.78 2.70 -9.86
C ALA A 110 -3.48 2.84 -8.51
N VAL A 111 -3.55 1.76 -7.72
CA VAL A 111 -4.30 1.74 -6.45
C VAL A 111 -3.64 2.62 -5.39
N PRO A 112 -2.32 2.50 -5.09
CA PRO A 112 -1.65 3.44 -4.20
C PRO A 112 -1.72 4.90 -4.69
N LEU A 113 -1.69 5.13 -6.01
CA LEU A 113 -1.80 6.46 -6.64
C LEU A 113 -3.14 7.13 -6.31
N VAL A 114 -4.23 6.39 -6.50
CA VAL A 114 -5.58 6.87 -6.17
C VAL A 114 -5.71 7.06 -4.65
N ALA A 115 -5.19 6.12 -3.86
CA ALA A 115 -5.25 6.17 -2.40
C ALA A 115 -4.54 7.42 -1.84
N VAL A 116 -3.32 7.74 -2.29
CA VAL A 116 -2.59 8.92 -1.80
C VAL A 116 -3.22 10.23 -2.28
N TRP A 117 -3.79 10.24 -3.50
CA TRP A 117 -4.54 11.38 -4.02
C TRP A 117 -5.80 11.68 -3.19
N LEU A 118 -6.51 10.63 -2.75
CA LEU A 118 -7.64 10.75 -1.82
C LEU A 118 -7.17 11.17 -0.42
N ALA A 119 -6.09 10.59 0.08
CA ALA A 119 -5.52 10.94 1.38
C ALA A 119 -5.12 12.42 1.45
N GLN A 120 -4.57 12.96 0.36
CA GLN A 120 -4.23 14.36 0.25
C GLN A 120 -5.46 15.27 0.37
N ARG A 121 -6.57 14.93 -0.29
CA ARG A 121 -7.84 15.67 -0.15
C ARG A 121 -8.41 15.56 1.26
N ALA A 122 -8.38 14.37 1.85
CA ALA A 122 -8.87 14.17 3.21
C ALA A 122 -8.03 14.95 4.24
N ALA A 123 -6.72 15.06 4.02
CA ALA A 123 -5.84 15.82 4.89
C ALA A 123 -6.10 17.34 4.82
N SER A 124 -6.53 17.87 3.67
CA SER A 124 -6.83 19.30 3.50
C SER A 124 -8.20 19.72 4.05
N VAL A 125 -9.21 18.84 4.04
CA VAL A 125 -10.55 19.15 4.55
C VAL A 125 -10.56 19.37 6.07
N VAL A 126 -9.63 18.75 6.80
CA VAL A 126 -9.58 18.79 8.27
C VAL A 126 -8.73 19.97 8.80
N THR A 127 -8.21 20.81 7.90
CA THR A 127 -7.45 22.01 8.28
C THR A 127 -8.22 23.32 8.15
N ASP A 128 -9.42 23.27 7.57
CA ASP A 128 -10.39 24.37 7.53
C ASP A 128 -11.36 24.29 8.73
#